data_AF-A0A936WTL6-F1
#
_entry.id   AF-A0A936WTL6-F1
#
_cell.length_a   1.000
_cell.length_b   1.000
_cell.length_c   1.000
_cell.angle_alpha   90.00
_cell.angle_beta   90.00
_cell.angle_gamma   90.00
#
_symmetry.space_group_name_H-M   'P 1'
#
loop_
_entity.id
_entity.type
_entity.pdbx_description
1 polymer ?
#
loop_
_entity_poly.entity_id
_entity_poly.type
_entity_poly.pdbx_seq_one_letter_code
_entity_poly.pdbx_strand_id
1 'polypeptide(L)'
;MINPATMLAGVYTYTVNGTAPCPNESATVTVTINTPPIPGTPGVITLCSTDAAASLFAQLGGAPQAGGAWSGPSPVVGGMITPQR
;
A
#
# COMPACT_ATOMS: atom_id res chain seq x y z
N MET A 1 0.55 3.81 23.16
CA MET A 1 -0.08 3.52 21.85
C MET A 1 0.78 4.15 20.78
N ILE A 2 1.02 3.46 19.66
CA ILE A 2 1.77 4.02 18.53
C ILE A 2 0.77 4.56 17.51
N ASN A 3 1.03 5.75 16.96
CA ASN A 3 0.23 6.31 15.87
C ASN A 3 1.09 6.33 14.58
N PRO A 4 0.84 5.41 13.63
CA PRO A 4 1.62 5.33 12.39
C PRO A 4 1.54 6.58 11.50
N ALA A 5 0.53 7.44 11.68
CA ALA A 5 0.37 8.65 10.88
C ALA A 5 1.16 9.85 11.43
N THR A 6 1.57 9.81 12.70
CA THR A 6 2.27 10.94 13.37
C THR A 6 3.61 10.55 13.98
N MET A 7 3.89 9.26 14.12
CA MET A 7 5.17 8.74 14.61
C MET A 7 6.03 8.29 13.44
N LEU A 8 7.34 8.50 13.53
CA LEU A 8 8.30 8.09 12.50
C LEU A 8 8.74 6.65 12.73
N ALA A 9 9.08 5.95 11.66
CA ALA A 9 9.79 4.68 11.77
C ALA A 9 11.17 4.93 12.40
N GLY A 10 11.61 4.03 13.29
CA GLY A 10 12.88 4.20 13.97
C GLY A 10 13.03 3.35 15.23
N VAL A 11 14.20 3.47 15.86
CA VAL A 11 14.50 2.82 17.13
C VAL A 11 14.19 3.79 18.26
N TYR A 12 13.30 3.39 19.15
CA TYR A 12 12.96 4.13 20.36
C TYR A 12 13.59 3.43 21.56
N THR A 13 14.43 4.16 22.29
CA THR A 13 15.06 3.66 23.51
C THR A 13 14.32 4.20 24.71
N TYR A 14 13.86 3.30 25.58
CA TYR A 14 13.27 3.63 26.86
C TYR A 14 14.29 3.31 27.96
N THR A 15 14.69 4.32 28.72
CA THR A 15 15.64 4.17 29.83
C THR A 15 14.92 4.41 31.14
N VAL A 16 15.03 3.44 32.05
CA VAL A 16 14.60 3.55 33.45
C VAL A 16 15.84 3.91 34.28
N ASN A 17 15.80 5.08 34.90
CA ASN A 17 16.84 5.48 35.84
C ASN A 17 16.72 4.64 37.12
N GLY A 18 17.78 3.90 37.44
CA GLY A 18 17.88 3.18 38.70
C GLY A 18 18.12 4.13 39.87
N THR A 19 17.54 3.81 41.02
CA THR A 19 17.90 4.42 42.32
C THR A 19 18.93 3.56 43.02
N ALA A 20 19.92 4.19 43.66
CA ALA A 20 21.01 3.49 44.31
C ALA A 20 20.50 2.37 45.24
N PRO A 21 21.06 1.15 45.17
CA PRO A 21 22.30 0.77 44.47
C PRO A 21 22.11 0.29 43.02
N CYS A 22 20.92 0.36 42.44
CA CYS A 22 20.64 -0.20 41.12
C CYS A 22 21.16 0.71 39.99
N PRO A 23 21.82 0.16 38.95
CA PRO A 23 22.14 0.91 37.74
C PRO A 23 20.86 1.22 36.94
N ASN A 24 20.98 2.13 35.98
CA ASN A 24 19.93 2.35 34.99
C ASN A 24 19.80 1.14 34.05
N GLU A 25 18.57 0.88 33.62
CA GLU A 25 18.25 -0.16 32.65
C GLU A 25 17.59 0.48 31.42
N SER A 26 17.88 -0.02 30.22
CA SER A 26 17.25 0.50 29.01
C SER A 26 16.77 -0.63 28.10
N ALA A 27 15.61 -0.43 27.49
CA ALA A 27 15.02 -1.31 26.49
C ALA A 27 14.86 -0.56 25.16
N THR A 28 15.06 -1.24 24.04
CA THR A 28 14.86 -0.68 22.70
C THR A 28 13.62 -1.29 22.05
N VAL A 29 12.87 -0.45 21.33
CA VAL A 29 11.72 -0.85 20.53
C VAL A 29 11.96 -0.36 19.10
N THR A 30 12.00 -1.31 18.16
CA THR A 30 12.10 -1.00 16.73
C THR A 30 10.71 -0.85 16.14
N VAL A 31 10.45 0.30 15.56
CA VAL A 31 9.17 0.63 14.93
C VAL A 31 9.36 0.67 13.42
N THR A 32 8.68 -0.23 12.72
CA THR A 32 8.61 -0.25 11.26
C THR A 32 7.27 0.28 10.80
N ILE A 33 7.29 1.19 9.82
CA ILE A 33 6.07 1.69 9.16
C ILE A 33 6.14 1.23 7.71
N ASN A 34 5.16 0.42 7.31
CA ASN A 34 5.04 -0.05 5.93
C ASN A 34 4.09 0.89 5.20
N THR A 35 4.56 1.56 4.16
CA THR A 35 3.69 2.37 3.30
C THR A 35 2.82 1.45 2.43
N PRO A 36 1.50 1.62 2.42
CA PRO A 36 0.63 0.82 1.56
C PRO A 36 0.89 1.14 0.08
N PRO A 37 0.55 0.21 -0.84
CA PRO A 37 0.66 0.46 -2.27
C PRO A 37 -0.25 1.63 -2.70
N ILE A 38 0.21 2.43 -3.67
CA ILE A 38 -0.56 3.50 -4.29
C ILE A 38 -1.49 2.87 -5.34
N PRO A 39 -2.82 2.90 -5.17
CA PRO A 39 -3.75 2.29 -6.13
C PRO A 39 -3.93 3.13 -7.40
N GLY A 40 -3.42 4.37 -7.45
CA GLY A 40 -3.68 5.32 -8.54
C GLY A 40 -5.01 6.07 -8.36
N THR A 41 -5.38 6.85 -9.37
CA THR A 41 -6.68 7.56 -9.43
C THR A 41 -7.61 6.91 -10.46
N PRO A 42 -8.94 7.00 -10.27
CA PRO A 42 -9.91 6.47 -11.23
C PRO A 42 -9.65 7.01 -12.64
N GLY A 43 -9.70 6.10 -13.62
CA GLY A 43 -9.72 6.43 -15.04
C GLY A 43 -11.03 6.00 -15.68
N VAL A 44 -11.26 6.46 -16.91
CA VAL A 44 -12.42 6.08 -17.72
C VAL A 44 -11.94 5.57 -19.06
N ILE A 45 -12.44 4.41 -19.46
CA ILE A 45 -12.22 3.82 -20.78
C ILE A 45 -13.59 3.43 -21.37
N THR A 46 -13.80 3.73 -22.65
CA THR A 46 -14.98 3.29 -23.41
C THR A 46 -14.53 2.20 -24.37
N LEU A 47 -15.20 1.05 -24.34
CA LEU A 47 -14.89 -0.11 -25.17
C LEU A 47 -16.15 -0.57 -25.91
N CYS A 48 -15.97 -0.99 -27.15
CA CYS A 48 -16.95 -1.68 -27.97
C CYS A 48 -16.72 -3.20 -27.88
N SER A 49 -17.76 -4.01 -28.14
CA SER A 49 -17.65 -5.48 -28.12
C SER A 49 -16.69 -6.06 -29.18
N THR A 50 -16.28 -5.24 -30.14
CA THR A 50 -15.32 -5.58 -31.20
C THR A 50 -13.88 -5.16 -30.88
N ASP A 51 -13.68 -4.43 -29.78
CA ASP A 51 -12.37 -3.92 -29.43
C ASP A 51 -11.48 -5.03 -28.86
N ALA A 52 -10.17 -4.88 -29.06
CA ALA A 52 -9.19 -5.78 -28.46
C ALA A 52 -9.16 -5.64 -26.93
N ALA A 53 -8.50 -6.59 -26.26
CA ALA A 53 -8.30 -6.52 -24.82
C ALA A 53 -7.54 -5.24 -24.43
N ALA A 54 -8.03 -4.54 -23.41
CA ALA A 54 -7.47 -3.26 -22.97
C ALA A 54 -6.85 -3.38 -21.58
N SER A 55 -5.66 -2.80 -21.38
CA SER A 55 -5.00 -2.74 -20.08
C SER A 55 -5.70 -1.75 -19.17
N LEU A 56 -6.28 -2.23 -18.07
CA LEU A 56 -6.91 -1.38 -17.05
C LEU A 56 -5.90 -0.57 -16.25
N PHE A 57 -4.72 -1.16 -16.01
CA PHE A 57 -3.65 -0.48 -15.30
C PHE A 57 -3.17 0.77 -16.04
N ALA A 58 -3.16 0.73 -17.38
CA ALA A 58 -2.83 1.88 -18.21
C ALA A 58 -3.89 3.00 -18.18
N GLN A 59 -5.11 2.72 -17.70
CA GLN A 59 -6.18 3.71 -17.59
C GLN A 59 -6.15 4.47 -16.26
N LEU A 60 -5.44 3.96 -15.26
CA LEU A 60 -5.31 4.65 -13.99
C LEU A 60 -4.47 5.92 -14.14
N GLY A 61 -4.95 7.00 -13.51
CA GLY A 61 -4.14 8.20 -13.35
C GLY A 61 -3.19 8.11 -12.16
N GLY A 62 -2.29 9.09 -12.05
CA GLY A 62 -1.29 9.15 -10.98
C GLY A 62 -0.12 8.19 -11.19
N ALA A 63 0.42 7.65 -10.09
CA ALA A 63 1.51 6.67 -10.08
C ALA A 63 1.05 5.36 -9.43
N PRO A 64 0.13 4.61 -10.08
CA PRO A 64 -0.36 3.34 -9.55
C PRO A 64 0.77 2.32 -9.46
N GLN A 65 0.77 1.52 -8.40
CA GLN A 65 1.71 0.43 -8.21
C GLN A 65 1.09 -0.91 -8.64
N ALA A 66 1.88 -1.76 -9.27
CA ALA A 66 1.45 -3.08 -9.71
C ALA A 66 1.22 -4.04 -8.52
N GLY A 67 0.47 -5.12 -8.75
CA GLY A 67 0.23 -6.18 -7.76
C GLY A 67 -1.18 -6.21 -7.16
N GLY A 68 -2.06 -5.28 -7.54
CA GLY A 68 -3.48 -5.33 -7.21
C GLY A 68 -4.28 -6.33 -8.06
N ALA A 69 -5.41 -6.77 -7.53
CA ALA A 69 -6.38 -7.56 -8.27
C ALA A 69 -7.48 -6.65 -8.84
N TRP A 70 -7.89 -6.93 -10.07
CA TRP A 70 -8.94 -6.21 -10.76
C TRP A 70 -10.21 -7.07 -10.78
N SER A 71 -11.35 -6.47 -10.46
CA SER A 71 -12.66 -7.10 -10.61
C SER A 71 -13.53 -6.26 -11.54
N GLY A 72 -14.41 -6.92 -12.28
CA GLY A 72 -15.29 -6.28 -13.24
C GLY A 72 -16.38 -7.21 -13.75
N PRO A 73 -17.33 -6.70 -14.53
CA PRO A 73 -18.41 -7.50 -15.13
C PRO A 73 -17.89 -8.48 -16.20
N SER A 74 -16.63 -8.36 -16.59
CA SER A 74 -15.95 -9.11 -17.63
C SER A 74 -14.72 -9.84 -17.05
N PRO A 75 -14.32 -11.02 -17.55
CA PRO A 75 -13.09 -11.68 -17.14
C PRO A 75 -11.89 -10.74 -17.26
N VAL A 76 -11.22 -10.51 -16.14
CA VAL A 76 -9.97 -9.73 -16.11
C VAL A 76 -8.80 -10.70 -16.02
N VAL A 77 -8.06 -10.87 -17.11
CA VAL A 77 -6.88 -11.75 -17.17
C VAL A 77 -5.65 -10.90 -17.39
N GLY A 78 -4.63 -11.04 -16.53
CA GLY A 78 -3.39 -10.27 -16.65
C GLY A 78 -3.57 -8.75 -16.53
N GLY A 79 -4.63 -8.28 -15.86
CA GLY A 79 -4.95 -6.84 -15.76
C GLY A 79 -5.58 -6.24 -17.01
N MET A 80 -6.01 -7.08 -17.96
CA MET A 80 -6.73 -6.67 -19.16
C MET A 80 -8.21 -7.04 -19.09
N ILE A 81 -9.09 -6.13 -19.52
CA ILE A 81 -10.50 -6.44 -19.78
C ILE A 81 -10.66 -6.86 -21.24
N THR A 82 -11.36 -7.97 -21.45
CA THR A 82 -11.92 -8.34 -22.75
C THR A 82 -13.36 -7.82 -22.84
N PRO A 83 -13.74 -7.05 -23.86
CA PRO A 83 -15.14 -6.71 -24.09
C PRO A 83 -15.98 -7.97 -24.38
N GLN A 84 -17.19 -8.06 -23.84
CA GLN A 84 -18.15 -9.11 -24.18
C GLN A 84 -19.45 -8.52 -24.71
N ARG A 85 -20.15 -9.31 -25.52
CA ARG A 85 -21.43 -8.97 -26.17
C ARG A 85 -22.59 -8.98 -25.18
#